data_AF-A0A970U1M7-F1
#
_entry.id   AF-A0A970U1M7-F1
#
_cell.length_a   1.000
_cell.length_b   1.000
_cell.length_c   1.000
_cell.angle_alpha   90.00
_cell.angle_beta   90.00
_cell.angle_gamma   90.00
#
_symmetry.space_group_name_H-M   'P 1'
#
loop_
_entity.id
_entity.type
_entity.pdbx_description
1 polymer ?
#
loop_
_entity_poly.entity_id
_entity_poly.type
_entity_poly.pdbx_seq_one_letter_code
_entity_poly.pdbx_strand_id
1 'polypeptide(L)'
;MIDRIMTEKIKSCVIQNGMDLVGFAPVSRWANAPFLLSPMAIMEGSKSVIVMGIYITDTWLEMGGEPTPHHVGPGGWMDQNSLLDRTGYKVVRLLEEYGYKAIGIASSNIWRYRKYEGVNSWFTPDLSHIHASTAAGLAQIGWSGLAITPEYGPRVRYISVITEAELAPTPLYSGPELCDMCGDCIKNCPTEALHRDFDGPPRMVQIEDKTFKYANKNIWRCAWAEHFNLRLDSPTLKNEHIDETDISREIATVGEYVHERGVCQKVCLPPHLRTGEPSFGRDHKRIAMLKMSRRYPANMPTYKKLRDDLIARAVGLGAEIAAAAPLDGESKFGAAVLRQAPGLKTILAFAFQVPDEALALPENDSYQASPYRYALHNKMH
;
A
#
# COMPACT_ATOMS: atom_id res chain seq x y z
N MET A 1 -10.55 9.06 -30.36
CA MET A 1 -10.27 10.47 -30.01
C MET A 1 -10.09 10.49 -28.51
N ILE A 2 -9.00 11.07 -28.02
CA ILE A 2 -8.67 11.13 -26.59
C ILE A 2 -9.73 11.94 -25.83
N ASP A 3 -10.35 11.32 -24.82
CA ASP A 3 -11.36 11.93 -23.96
C ASP A 3 -10.73 12.61 -22.73
N ARG A 4 -10.36 13.87 -22.92
CA ARG A 4 -9.76 14.70 -21.85
C ARG A 4 -10.75 15.04 -20.75
N ILE A 5 -12.04 15.23 -21.09
CA ILE A 5 -13.07 15.57 -20.12
C ILE A 5 -13.29 14.39 -19.17
N MET A 6 -13.40 13.19 -19.72
CA MET A 6 -13.54 11.98 -18.91
C MET A 6 -12.29 11.74 -18.04
N THR A 7 -11.10 12.01 -18.58
CA THR A 7 -9.85 11.93 -17.80
C THR A 7 -9.90 12.82 -16.56
N GLU A 8 -10.30 14.09 -16.69
CA GLU A 8 -10.40 15.01 -15.54
C GLU A 8 -11.53 14.64 -14.57
N LYS A 9 -12.67 14.11 -15.06
CA LYS A 9 -13.74 13.59 -14.20
C LYS A 9 -13.26 12.42 -13.35
N ILE A 10 -12.51 11.49 -13.94
CA ILE A 10 -11.93 10.35 -13.22
C ILE A 10 -10.93 10.86 -12.18
N LYS A 11 -10.02 11.76 -12.54
CA LYS A 11 -9.07 12.36 -11.57
C LYS A 11 -9.81 12.96 -10.38
N SER A 12 -10.84 13.77 -10.64
CA SER A 12 -11.65 14.37 -9.58
C SER A 12 -12.31 13.30 -8.69
N CYS A 13 -12.94 12.29 -9.29
CA CYS A 13 -13.55 11.18 -8.56
C CYS A 13 -12.52 10.47 -7.66
N VAL A 14 -11.36 10.14 -8.20
CA VAL A 14 -10.29 9.42 -7.49
C VAL A 14 -9.78 10.23 -6.29
N ILE A 15 -9.43 11.49 -6.48
CA ILE A 15 -8.89 12.36 -5.42
C ILE A 15 -9.95 12.64 -4.34
N GLN A 16 -11.21 12.90 -4.73
CA GLN A 16 -12.30 13.13 -3.78
C GLN A 16 -12.65 11.90 -2.94
N ASN A 17 -12.28 10.70 -3.40
CA ASN A 17 -12.48 9.45 -2.69
C ASN A 17 -11.25 8.98 -1.88
N GLY A 18 -10.28 9.87 -1.66
CA GLY A 18 -9.19 9.66 -0.70
C GLY A 18 -7.96 8.95 -1.26
N MET A 19 -7.84 8.85 -2.58
CA MET A 19 -6.59 8.42 -3.22
C MET A 19 -5.61 9.59 -3.34
N ASP A 20 -4.33 9.28 -3.27
CA ASP A 20 -3.25 10.27 -3.33
C ASP A 20 -2.64 10.41 -4.73
N LEU A 21 -2.74 9.37 -5.54
CA LEU A 21 -2.18 9.32 -6.90
C LEU A 21 -3.21 8.77 -7.89
N VAL A 22 -3.15 9.28 -9.12
CA VAL A 22 -3.91 8.75 -10.26
C VAL A 22 -3.11 8.91 -11.54
N GLY A 23 -3.02 7.83 -12.31
CA GLY A 23 -2.30 7.80 -13.58
C GLY A 23 -3.08 7.04 -14.64
N PHE A 24 -2.80 7.36 -15.90
CA PHE A 24 -3.51 6.82 -17.05
C PHE A 24 -2.48 6.24 -18.02
N ALA A 25 -2.56 4.94 -18.28
CA ALA A 25 -1.69 4.24 -19.22
C ALA A 25 -2.49 3.84 -20.46
N PRO A 26 -2.01 4.14 -21.68
CA PRO A 26 -2.57 3.51 -22.87
C PRO A 26 -2.17 2.03 -22.87
N VAL A 27 -3.06 1.16 -23.37
CA VAL A 27 -2.83 -0.29 -23.40
C VAL A 27 -1.59 -0.68 -24.22
N SER A 28 -1.15 0.17 -25.16
CA SER A 28 0.10 0.01 -25.90
C SER A 28 1.33 -0.13 -25.01
N ARG A 29 1.30 0.34 -23.75
CA ARG A 29 2.39 0.17 -22.78
C ARG A 29 2.59 -1.28 -22.31
N TRP A 30 1.67 -2.18 -22.64
CA TRP A 30 1.80 -3.62 -22.40
C TRP A 30 2.31 -4.40 -23.63
N ALA A 31 2.79 -3.73 -24.70
CA ALA A 31 3.25 -4.40 -25.92
C ALA A 31 4.32 -5.49 -25.69
N ASN A 32 5.14 -5.36 -24.64
CA ASN A 32 6.19 -6.33 -24.28
C ASN A 32 5.80 -7.24 -23.08
N ALA A 33 4.57 -7.13 -22.56
CA ALA A 33 4.10 -7.96 -21.47
C ALA A 33 3.60 -9.32 -21.98
N PRO A 34 3.66 -10.40 -21.18
CA PRO A 34 2.96 -11.63 -21.51
C PRO A 34 1.48 -11.34 -21.72
N PHE A 35 0.90 -11.83 -22.83
CA PHE A 35 -0.46 -11.48 -23.23
C PHE A 35 -1.49 -11.72 -22.11
N LEU A 36 -1.43 -12.86 -21.44
CA LEU A 36 -2.33 -13.22 -20.34
C LEU A 36 -2.23 -12.32 -19.10
N LEU A 37 -1.19 -11.48 -19.02
CA LEU A 37 -1.00 -10.48 -17.96
C LEU A 37 -1.22 -9.05 -18.47
N SER A 38 -1.82 -8.91 -19.65
CA SER A 38 -2.11 -7.64 -20.30
C SER A 38 -3.59 -7.26 -20.14
N PRO A 39 -3.93 -5.96 -20.23
CA PRO A 39 -5.31 -5.50 -20.15
C PRO A 39 -6.22 -6.13 -21.22
N MET A 40 -5.67 -6.42 -22.40
CA MET A 40 -6.41 -7.01 -23.52
C MET A 40 -6.84 -8.46 -23.27
N ALA A 41 -6.09 -9.22 -22.48
CA ALA A 41 -6.51 -10.59 -22.12
C ALA A 41 -7.66 -10.60 -21.12
N ILE A 42 -7.82 -9.53 -20.33
CA ILE A 42 -8.89 -9.40 -19.34
C ILE A 42 -10.16 -8.80 -19.98
N MET A 43 -9.99 -7.74 -20.77
CA MET A 43 -11.09 -7.08 -21.47
C MET A 43 -10.63 -6.70 -22.88
N GLU A 44 -11.07 -7.49 -23.85
CA GLU A 44 -10.84 -7.24 -25.27
C GLU A 44 -11.41 -5.85 -25.65
N GLY A 45 -10.70 -5.12 -26.51
CA GLY A 45 -11.09 -3.76 -26.91
C GLY A 45 -10.73 -2.66 -25.91
N SER A 46 -10.10 -3.00 -24.77
CA SER A 46 -9.57 -2.01 -23.83
C SER A 46 -8.55 -1.07 -24.48
N LYS A 47 -8.62 0.22 -24.11
CA LYS A 47 -7.75 1.27 -24.65
C LYS A 47 -6.87 1.92 -23.58
N SER A 48 -7.36 1.98 -22.34
CA SER A 48 -6.65 2.60 -21.22
C SER A 48 -6.72 1.76 -19.95
N VAL A 49 -5.70 1.91 -19.12
CA VAL A 49 -5.67 1.46 -17.72
C VAL A 49 -5.53 2.67 -16.82
N ILE A 50 -6.47 2.82 -15.89
CA ILE A 50 -6.45 3.82 -14.84
C ILE A 50 -5.80 3.18 -13.62
N VAL A 51 -4.78 3.81 -13.06
CA VAL A 51 -4.10 3.32 -11.84
C VAL A 51 -4.27 4.35 -10.75
N MET A 52 -4.76 3.91 -9.61
CA MET A 52 -5.02 4.75 -8.44
C MET A 52 -4.12 4.27 -7.31
N GLY A 53 -3.56 5.21 -6.55
CA GLY A 53 -2.66 4.91 -5.44
C GLY A 53 -3.10 5.58 -4.14
N ILE A 54 -3.05 4.83 -3.05
CA ILE A 54 -3.22 5.35 -1.69
C ILE A 54 -1.91 5.25 -0.93
N TYR A 55 -1.52 6.36 -0.29
CA TYR A 55 -0.34 6.46 0.53
C TYR A 55 -0.50 5.66 1.83
N ILE A 56 0.50 4.84 2.13
CA ILE A 56 0.67 4.20 3.43
C ILE A 56 1.31 5.24 4.35
N THR A 57 0.59 5.64 5.40
CA THR A 57 1.06 6.70 6.31
C THR A 57 2.38 6.33 6.99
N ASP A 58 3.27 7.32 7.13
CA ASP A 58 4.59 7.13 7.75
C ASP A 58 4.49 6.54 9.15
N THR A 59 3.55 7.06 9.95
CA THR A 59 3.30 6.57 11.30
C THR A 59 3.07 5.07 11.32
N TRP A 60 2.29 4.57 10.37
CA TRP A 60 1.99 3.15 10.33
C TRP A 60 3.21 2.32 9.97
N LEU A 61 3.93 2.73 8.93
CA LEU A 61 5.07 1.98 8.42
C LEU A 61 6.26 2.00 9.38
N GLU A 62 6.54 3.16 9.97
CA GLU A 62 7.70 3.35 10.85
C GLU A 62 7.43 2.88 12.28
N MET A 63 6.16 2.87 12.74
CA MET A 63 5.86 2.37 14.08
C MET A 63 5.79 0.85 14.18
N GLY A 64 5.32 0.17 13.13
CA GLY A 64 5.30 -1.29 13.07
C GLY A 64 6.63 -1.90 12.62
N GLY A 65 6.75 -3.22 12.71
CA GLY A 65 7.82 -4.06 12.21
C GLY A 65 9.21 -3.81 12.83
N GLU A 66 9.28 -3.40 14.10
CA GLU A 66 10.52 -3.25 14.87
C GLU A 66 10.29 -3.67 16.34
N PRO A 67 11.18 -4.47 16.98
CA PRO A 67 12.51 -4.85 16.52
C PRO A 67 12.52 -5.89 15.40
N THR A 68 11.41 -6.60 15.19
CA THR A 68 11.27 -7.56 14.08
C THR A 68 10.07 -7.19 13.20
N PRO A 69 10.05 -7.62 11.92
CA PRO A 69 8.93 -7.33 11.01
C PRO A 69 7.56 -7.82 11.49
N HIS A 70 7.54 -8.78 12.42
CA HIS A 70 6.34 -9.33 13.06
C HIS A 70 5.72 -8.41 14.12
N HIS A 71 6.44 -7.39 14.61
CA HIS A 71 5.92 -6.53 15.66
C HIS A 71 4.87 -5.54 15.12
N VAL A 72 3.60 -5.75 15.44
CA VAL A 72 2.52 -4.84 15.04
C VAL A 72 2.52 -3.61 15.95
N GLY A 73 2.75 -2.43 15.38
CA GLY A 73 2.66 -1.16 16.11
C GLY A 73 1.21 -0.68 16.30
N PRO A 74 1.00 0.45 17.01
CA PRO A 74 -0.34 0.99 17.32
C PRO A 74 -1.23 1.25 16.09
N GLY A 75 -0.63 1.47 14.92
CA GLY A 75 -1.37 1.62 13.66
C GLY A 75 -2.03 0.34 13.14
N GLY A 76 -1.78 -0.82 13.76
CA GLY A 76 -2.50 -2.07 13.50
C GLY A 76 -2.59 -2.44 12.01
N TRP A 77 -3.78 -2.84 11.57
CA TRP A 77 -4.14 -3.06 10.17
C TRP A 77 -5.15 -1.99 9.74
N MET A 78 -4.68 -0.86 9.19
CA MET A 78 -5.60 0.10 8.58
C MET A 78 -6.09 -0.45 7.24
N ASP A 79 -7.41 -0.54 7.07
CA ASP A 79 -8.05 -1.13 5.90
C ASP A 79 -7.95 -0.21 4.67
N GLN A 80 -6.86 -0.36 3.92
CA GLN A 80 -6.63 0.33 2.66
C GLN A 80 -7.29 -0.37 1.48
N ASN A 81 -7.39 -1.69 1.52
CA ASN A 81 -7.89 -2.50 0.40
C ASN A 81 -9.37 -2.21 0.14
N SER A 82 -10.20 -2.14 1.18
CA SER A 82 -11.61 -1.78 0.98
C SER A 82 -11.78 -0.38 0.42
N LEU A 83 -10.93 0.58 0.79
CA LEU A 83 -11.00 1.94 0.24
C LEU A 83 -10.57 1.98 -1.23
N LEU A 84 -9.54 1.22 -1.60
CA LEU A 84 -9.12 1.02 -2.98
C LEU A 84 -10.24 0.39 -3.80
N ASP A 85 -10.79 -0.74 -3.37
CA ASP A 85 -11.82 -1.50 -4.09
C ASP A 85 -13.10 -0.67 -4.26
N ARG A 86 -13.54 0.04 -3.20
CA ARG A 86 -14.69 0.97 -3.28
C ARG A 86 -14.45 2.10 -4.26
N THR A 87 -13.23 2.64 -4.32
CA THR A 87 -12.89 3.71 -5.26
C THR A 87 -12.82 3.20 -6.69
N GLY A 88 -12.23 2.02 -6.91
CA GLY A 88 -12.23 1.34 -8.20
C GLY A 88 -13.65 1.09 -8.71
N TYR A 89 -14.55 0.60 -7.85
CA TYR A 89 -15.96 0.43 -8.18
C TYR A 89 -16.65 1.75 -8.58
N LYS A 90 -16.41 2.84 -7.85
CA LYS A 90 -16.96 4.17 -8.21
C LYS A 90 -16.46 4.66 -9.57
N VAL A 91 -15.19 4.41 -9.90
CA VAL A 91 -14.64 4.75 -11.22
C VAL A 91 -15.25 3.91 -12.32
N VAL A 92 -15.43 2.60 -12.11
CA VAL A 92 -16.12 1.72 -13.07
C VAL A 92 -17.54 2.23 -13.34
N ARG A 93 -18.32 2.51 -12.29
CA ARG A 93 -19.67 3.06 -12.43
C ARG A 93 -19.70 4.39 -13.17
N LEU A 94 -18.77 5.28 -12.85
CA LEU A 94 -18.65 6.56 -13.55
C LEU A 94 -18.37 6.37 -15.05
N LEU A 95 -17.56 5.37 -15.44
CA LEU A 95 -17.32 5.06 -16.85
C LEU A 95 -18.56 4.49 -17.53
N GLU A 96 -19.28 3.57 -16.87
CA GLU A 96 -20.51 2.97 -17.39
C GLU A 96 -21.62 4.01 -17.60
N GLU A 97 -21.74 4.99 -16.69
CA GLU A 97 -22.69 6.12 -16.82
C GLU A 97 -22.44 6.96 -18.08
N TYR A 98 -21.21 6.95 -18.61
CA TYR A 98 -20.82 7.63 -19.85
C TYR A 98 -20.75 6.67 -21.05
N GLY A 99 -21.23 5.42 -20.89
CA GLY A 99 -21.33 4.44 -21.96
C GLY A 99 -20.04 3.67 -22.26
N TYR A 100 -19.01 3.79 -21.42
CA TYR A 100 -17.76 3.03 -21.57
C TYR A 100 -17.82 1.74 -20.76
N LYS A 101 -17.39 0.61 -21.35
CA LYS A 101 -17.14 -0.59 -20.56
C LYS A 101 -15.87 -0.42 -19.74
N ALA A 102 -15.91 -0.96 -18.53
CA ALA A 102 -14.77 -0.97 -17.63
C ALA A 102 -14.82 -2.17 -16.69
N ILE A 103 -13.66 -2.60 -16.22
CA ILE A 103 -13.51 -3.63 -15.19
C ILE A 103 -12.45 -3.22 -14.18
N GLY A 104 -12.79 -3.33 -12.90
CA GLY A 104 -11.84 -3.13 -11.80
C GLY A 104 -11.05 -4.40 -11.53
N ILE A 105 -9.75 -4.26 -11.34
CA ILE A 105 -8.86 -5.33 -10.87
C ILE A 105 -8.76 -5.20 -9.36
N ALA A 106 -9.05 -6.28 -8.65
CA ALA A 106 -9.12 -6.27 -7.19
C ALA A 106 -7.74 -6.08 -6.55
N SER A 107 -7.68 -5.28 -5.46
CA SER A 107 -6.41 -4.72 -4.95
C SER A 107 -5.40 -5.73 -4.39
N SER A 108 -5.80 -6.91 -3.89
CA SER A 108 -4.87 -7.80 -3.17
C SER A 108 -5.30 -9.27 -2.96
N ASN A 109 -6.38 -9.74 -3.57
CA ASN A 109 -7.10 -10.95 -3.13
C ASN A 109 -7.22 -12.07 -4.18
N ILE A 110 -6.62 -11.94 -5.36
CA ILE A 110 -6.67 -12.97 -6.41
C ILE A 110 -5.26 -13.27 -6.90
N TRP A 111 -4.63 -14.27 -6.29
CA TRP A 111 -3.34 -14.80 -6.73
C TRP A 111 -3.53 -16.18 -7.34
N ARG A 112 -3.04 -16.36 -8.58
CA ARG A 112 -2.83 -17.71 -9.10
C ARG A 112 -1.53 -18.25 -8.50
N TYR A 113 -1.67 -19.00 -7.41
CA TYR A 113 -0.56 -19.71 -6.76
C TYR A 113 0.00 -20.85 -7.61
N ARG A 114 -0.63 -21.17 -8.75
CA ARG A 114 -0.18 -22.19 -9.70
C ARG A 114 0.11 -21.56 -11.06
N LYS A 115 1.04 -22.16 -11.80
CA LYS A 115 1.30 -21.83 -13.21
C LYS A 115 0.04 -22.10 -14.04
N TYR A 116 -0.26 -21.23 -14.99
CA TYR A 116 -1.50 -21.26 -15.75
C TYR A 116 -1.27 -20.84 -17.20
N GLU A 117 -1.87 -21.57 -18.15
CA GLU A 117 -1.94 -21.24 -19.60
C GLU A 117 -0.66 -20.67 -20.22
N GLY A 118 0.50 -21.27 -19.92
CA GLY A 118 1.78 -20.84 -20.50
C GLY A 118 2.46 -19.68 -19.76
N VAL A 119 1.84 -19.11 -18.72
CA VAL A 119 2.54 -18.24 -17.76
C VAL A 119 3.34 -19.11 -16.79
N ASN A 120 4.64 -19.22 -17.05
CA ASN A 120 5.57 -20.00 -16.24
C ASN A 120 6.07 -19.22 -15.00
N SER A 121 5.13 -18.68 -14.21
CA SER A 121 5.40 -17.98 -12.95
C SER A 121 4.40 -18.39 -11.89
N TRP A 122 4.88 -18.57 -10.67
CA TRP A 122 4.04 -18.74 -9.49
C TRP A 122 3.51 -17.36 -9.01
N PHE A 123 2.46 -17.35 -8.20
CA PHE A 123 1.88 -16.14 -7.59
C PHE A 123 1.56 -15.06 -8.64
N THR A 124 0.96 -15.49 -9.74
CA THR A 124 0.70 -14.60 -10.89
C THR A 124 -0.65 -13.90 -10.71
N PRO A 125 -0.72 -12.55 -10.79
CA PRO A 125 -1.98 -11.82 -10.77
C PRO A 125 -2.66 -11.82 -12.15
N ASP A 126 -3.89 -11.30 -12.25
CA ASP A 126 -4.50 -10.96 -13.55
C ASP A 126 -3.75 -9.81 -14.22
N LEU A 127 -3.48 -8.77 -13.45
CA LEU A 127 -2.69 -7.63 -13.87
C LEU A 127 -1.88 -7.15 -12.65
N SER A 128 -0.59 -6.94 -12.84
CA SER A 128 0.26 -6.47 -11.75
C SER A 128 0.10 -4.96 -11.55
N HIS A 129 -0.47 -4.54 -10.42
CA HIS A 129 -0.61 -3.12 -10.09
C HIS A 129 0.73 -2.37 -10.00
N ILE A 130 1.82 -3.06 -9.66
CA ILE A 130 3.18 -2.50 -9.63
C ILE A 130 3.65 -2.14 -11.05
N HIS A 131 3.49 -3.05 -12.01
CA HIS A 131 3.84 -2.78 -13.40
C HIS A 131 2.90 -1.74 -14.00
N ALA A 132 1.61 -1.80 -13.65
CA ALA A 132 0.62 -0.84 -14.09
C ALA A 132 0.92 0.57 -13.57
N SER A 133 1.34 0.75 -12.31
CA SER A 133 1.68 2.08 -11.79
C SER A 133 2.88 2.70 -12.49
N THR A 134 3.87 1.88 -12.86
CA THR A 134 5.00 2.28 -13.71
C THR A 134 4.52 2.65 -15.11
N ALA A 135 3.70 1.80 -15.72
CA ALA A 135 3.08 2.07 -17.02
C ALA A 135 2.16 3.30 -17.00
N ALA A 136 1.59 3.67 -15.86
CA ALA A 136 0.78 4.87 -15.67
C ALA A 136 1.62 6.11 -15.32
N GLY A 137 2.95 6.01 -15.36
CA GLY A 137 3.87 7.12 -15.11
C GLY A 137 3.98 7.55 -13.65
N LEU A 138 3.41 6.79 -12.70
CA LEU A 138 3.39 7.14 -11.28
C LEU A 138 4.66 6.71 -10.54
N ALA A 139 5.39 5.74 -11.07
CA ALA A 139 6.49 5.09 -10.37
C ALA A 139 7.58 4.60 -11.32
N GLN A 140 8.73 4.23 -10.76
CA GLN A 140 9.71 3.34 -11.38
C GLN A 140 9.79 2.04 -10.57
N ILE A 141 10.13 0.92 -11.22
CA ILE A 141 10.37 -0.35 -10.51
C ILE A 141 11.80 -0.35 -9.96
N GLY A 142 11.95 -0.52 -8.65
CA GLY A 142 13.27 -0.65 -8.01
C GLY A 142 13.79 -2.09 -7.99
N TRP A 143 15.04 -2.28 -7.55
CA TRP A 143 15.65 -3.62 -7.47
C TRP A 143 14.82 -4.64 -6.68
N SER A 144 14.16 -4.18 -5.61
CA SER A 144 13.28 -5.00 -4.79
C SER A 144 12.01 -5.46 -5.51
N GLY A 145 11.76 -5.03 -6.75
CA GLY A 145 10.54 -5.31 -7.50
C GLY A 145 9.33 -4.50 -7.05
N LEU A 146 9.47 -3.58 -6.10
CA LEU A 146 8.40 -2.65 -5.73
C LEU A 146 8.36 -1.45 -6.69
N ALA A 147 7.17 -0.89 -6.87
CA ALA A 147 6.99 0.42 -7.47
C ALA A 147 7.43 1.51 -6.48
N ILE A 148 8.31 2.40 -6.90
CA ILE A 148 8.82 3.52 -6.11
C ILE A 148 8.31 4.81 -6.76
N THR A 149 7.53 5.61 -6.06
CA THR A 149 7.08 6.93 -6.53
C THR A 149 8.01 8.04 -6.03
N PRO A 150 8.11 9.17 -6.75
CA PRO A 150 8.89 10.31 -6.28
C PRO A 150 8.32 10.94 -5.01
N GLU A 151 7.02 10.85 -4.75
CA GLU A 151 6.40 11.47 -3.57
C GLU A 151 6.50 10.60 -2.32
N TYR A 152 6.35 9.28 -2.48
CA TYR A 152 6.07 8.37 -1.36
C TYR A 152 6.98 7.16 -1.32
N GLY A 153 7.94 7.06 -2.24
CA GLY A 153 8.75 5.87 -2.41
C GLY A 153 7.85 4.64 -2.64
N PRO A 154 8.13 3.50 -2.01
CA PRO A 154 7.32 2.29 -2.13
C PRO A 154 6.10 2.27 -1.21
N ARG A 155 5.81 3.36 -0.48
CA ARG A 155 4.76 3.43 0.54
C ARG A 155 3.40 3.71 -0.08
N VAL A 156 3.05 3.00 -1.15
CA VAL A 156 1.80 3.19 -1.89
C VAL A 156 1.18 1.84 -2.17
N ARG A 157 -0.11 1.69 -1.85
CA ARG A 157 -0.93 0.59 -2.36
C ARG A 157 -1.69 1.06 -3.59
N TYR A 158 -1.89 0.16 -4.54
CA TYR A 158 -2.47 0.48 -5.83
C TYR A 158 -3.70 -0.36 -6.13
N ILE A 159 -4.55 0.17 -7.01
CA ILE A 159 -5.61 -0.56 -7.69
C ILE A 159 -5.69 -0.09 -9.15
N SER A 160 -6.21 -0.92 -10.03
CA SER A 160 -6.30 -0.61 -11.47
C SER A 160 -7.69 -0.86 -12.03
N VAL A 161 -8.11 -0.01 -12.96
CA VAL A 161 -9.35 -0.17 -13.74
C VAL A 161 -8.98 -0.18 -15.22
N ILE A 162 -9.45 -1.18 -15.94
CA ILE A 162 -9.26 -1.32 -17.39
C ILE A 162 -10.52 -0.79 -18.09
N THR A 163 -10.39 -0.03 -19.18
CA THR A 163 -11.55 0.55 -19.86
C THR A 163 -11.39 0.66 -21.38
N GLU A 164 -12.51 0.62 -22.11
CA GLU A 164 -12.59 0.95 -23.54
C GLU A 164 -12.45 2.47 -23.81
N ALA A 165 -12.54 3.31 -22.77
CA ALA A 165 -12.33 4.75 -22.90
C ALA A 165 -10.88 5.05 -23.32
N GLU A 166 -10.71 5.90 -24.32
CA GLU A 166 -9.41 6.40 -24.76
C GLU A 166 -9.04 7.64 -23.94
N LEU A 167 -8.31 7.47 -22.86
CA LEU A 167 -8.03 8.54 -21.89
C LEU A 167 -6.71 9.25 -22.20
N ALA A 168 -6.54 10.48 -21.71
CA ALA A 168 -5.30 11.21 -21.91
C ALA A 168 -4.18 10.57 -21.07
N PRO A 169 -3.13 10.04 -21.71
CA PRO A 169 -2.12 9.25 -20.99
C PRO A 169 -1.25 10.15 -20.11
N THR A 170 -0.92 9.65 -18.92
CA THR A 170 0.10 10.25 -18.06
C THR A 170 1.47 9.97 -18.67
N PRO A 171 2.34 10.97 -18.88
CA PRO A 171 3.71 10.74 -19.32
C PRO A 171 4.47 9.82 -18.35
N LEU A 172 5.37 8.98 -18.85
CA LEU A 172 6.25 8.22 -17.96
C LEU A 172 7.11 9.17 -17.12
N TYR A 173 7.32 8.84 -15.85
CA TYR A 173 8.18 9.61 -14.96
C TYR A 173 9.56 9.85 -15.59
N SER A 174 9.97 11.12 -15.69
CA SER A 174 11.19 11.56 -16.38
C SER A 174 12.19 12.27 -15.46
N GLY A 175 11.97 12.21 -14.14
CA GLY A 175 12.91 12.78 -13.16
C GLY A 175 14.10 11.86 -12.88
N PRO A 176 14.90 12.19 -11.84
CA PRO A 176 16.05 11.39 -11.41
C PRO A 176 15.67 9.95 -11.05
N GLU A 177 16.60 9.01 -11.23
CA GLU A 177 16.39 7.61 -10.85
C GLU A 177 15.94 7.47 -9.39
N LEU A 178 14.82 6.78 -9.18
CA LEU A 178 14.23 6.56 -7.87
C LEU A 178 14.86 5.39 -7.12
N CYS A 179 15.49 4.46 -7.85
CA CYS A 179 16.32 3.40 -7.28
C CYS A 179 17.78 3.63 -7.65
N ASP A 180 18.60 4.01 -6.68
CA ASP A 180 20.05 4.22 -6.82
C ASP A 180 20.88 2.95 -6.57
N MET A 181 20.23 1.78 -6.55
CA MET A 181 20.87 0.48 -6.30
C MET A 181 21.65 0.39 -4.98
N CYS A 182 21.24 1.12 -3.93
CA CYS A 182 21.93 1.17 -2.63
C CYS A 182 22.07 -0.18 -1.89
N GLY A 183 21.26 -1.17 -2.25
CA GLY A 183 21.26 -2.50 -1.65
C GLY A 183 20.59 -2.60 -0.27
N ASP A 184 19.94 -1.57 0.24
CA ASP A 184 19.34 -1.62 1.58
C ASP A 184 18.19 -2.63 1.69
N CYS A 185 17.45 -2.85 0.60
CA CYS A 185 16.47 -3.92 0.52
C CYS A 185 17.10 -5.31 0.67
N ILE A 186 18.31 -5.51 0.14
CA ILE A 186 19.04 -6.78 0.27
C ILE A 186 19.49 -6.97 1.71
N LYS A 187 20.16 -5.96 2.28
CA LYS A 187 20.73 -6.01 3.64
C LYS A 187 19.69 -6.29 4.72
N ASN A 188 18.45 -5.82 4.52
CA ASN A 188 17.39 -5.90 5.53
C ASN A 188 16.33 -6.98 5.24
N CYS A 189 16.46 -7.76 4.16
CA CYS A 189 15.49 -8.80 3.83
C CYS A 189 15.67 -10.01 4.77
N PRO A 190 14.71 -10.30 5.68
CA PRO A 190 14.87 -11.35 6.69
C PRO A 190 14.85 -12.76 6.09
N THR A 191 14.24 -12.93 4.92
CA THR A 191 14.20 -14.22 4.21
C THR A 191 15.32 -14.36 3.18
N GLU A 192 16.16 -13.33 3.01
CA GLU A 192 17.26 -13.30 2.02
C GLU A 192 16.84 -13.40 0.55
N ALA A 193 15.54 -13.24 0.25
CA ALA A 193 14.94 -13.41 -1.08
C ALA A 193 15.50 -12.49 -2.18
N LEU A 194 16.22 -11.42 -1.81
CA LEU A 194 16.72 -10.40 -2.74
C LEU A 194 18.19 -10.59 -3.17
N HIS A 195 18.85 -11.66 -2.70
CA HIS A 195 20.20 -12.00 -3.14
C HIS A 195 20.56 -13.50 -3.11
N ARG A 196 19.70 -14.35 -2.54
CA ARG A 196 19.83 -15.81 -2.59
C ARG A 196 18.70 -16.41 -3.37
N ASP A 197 18.95 -17.62 -3.87
CA ASP A 197 17.89 -18.51 -4.34
C ASP A 197 17.03 -17.81 -5.40
N PHE A 198 17.63 -17.41 -6.52
CA PHE A 198 16.90 -16.73 -7.58
C PHE A 198 16.30 -17.73 -8.56
N ASP A 199 15.09 -17.45 -9.03
CA ASP A 199 14.39 -18.23 -10.06
C ASP A 199 14.95 -17.98 -11.48
N GLY A 200 16.24 -17.61 -11.58
CA GLY A 200 16.94 -17.26 -12.81
C GLY A 200 17.55 -15.85 -12.81
N PRO A 201 17.95 -15.32 -13.98
CA PRO A 201 18.53 -13.98 -14.09
C PRO A 201 17.50 -12.90 -13.68
N PRO A 202 17.96 -11.69 -13.30
CA PRO A 202 17.08 -10.56 -13.01
C PRO A 202 16.07 -10.31 -14.13
N ARG A 203 14.85 -9.93 -13.77
CA ARG A 203 13.80 -9.61 -14.72
C ARG A 203 14.07 -8.26 -15.35
N MET A 204 13.72 -8.15 -16.62
CA MET A 204 13.76 -6.93 -17.41
C MET A 204 12.35 -6.68 -17.95
N VAL A 205 11.82 -5.48 -17.71
CA VAL A 205 10.53 -5.06 -18.27
C VAL A 205 10.74 -3.77 -19.05
N GLN A 206 10.32 -3.77 -20.31
CA GLN A 206 10.39 -2.59 -21.17
C GLN A 206 8.99 -1.99 -21.35
N ILE A 207 8.85 -0.71 -20.99
CA ILE A 207 7.64 0.09 -21.18
C ILE A 207 8.05 1.31 -22.01
N GLU A 208 7.52 1.41 -23.24
CA GLU A 208 7.96 2.39 -24.24
C GLU A 208 9.49 2.33 -24.44
N ASP A 209 10.18 3.46 -24.25
CA ASP A 209 11.61 3.62 -24.38
C ASP A 209 12.39 3.29 -23.09
N LYS A 210 11.70 2.94 -22.00
CA LYS A 210 12.32 2.70 -20.68
C LYS A 210 12.38 1.22 -20.34
N THR A 211 13.52 0.80 -19.78
CA THR A 211 13.73 -0.57 -19.33
C THR A 211 14.03 -0.59 -17.84
N PHE A 212 13.29 -1.41 -17.10
CA PHE A 212 13.42 -1.57 -15.66
C PHE A 212 13.97 -2.95 -15.32
N LYS A 213 14.96 -3.00 -14.42
CA LYS A 213 15.63 -4.22 -13.98
C LYS A 213 15.36 -4.47 -12.50
N TYR A 214 14.93 -5.69 -12.14
CA TYR A 214 14.68 -6.06 -10.74
C TYR A 214 14.96 -7.53 -10.47
N ALA A 215 15.11 -7.88 -9.19
CA ALA A 215 15.45 -9.23 -8.75
C ALA A 215 14.38 -10.26 -9.17
N ASN A 216 14.82 -11.38 -9.74
CA ASN A 216 13.98 -12.56 -9.98
C ASN A 216 14.03 -13.49 -8.76
N LYS A 217 13.49 -12.98 -7.66
CA LYS A 217 13.51 -13.62 -6.34
C LYS A 217 12.80 -14.97 -6.39
N ASN A 218 13.26 -15.95 -5.60
CA ASN A 218 12.39 -17.06 -5.24
C ASN A 218 11.17 -16.52 -4.47
N ILE A 219 10.01 -16.67 -5.10
CA ILE A 219 8.77 -16.11 -4.59
C ILE A 219 8.25 -16.86 -3.36
N TRP A 220 8.55 -18.15 -3.18
CA TRP A 220 8.21 -18.91 -1.97
C TRP A 220 8.98 -18.36 -0.77
N ARG A 221 10.27 -18.10 -0.94
CA ARG A 221 11.12 -17.44 0.06
C ARG A 221 10.63 -16.02 0.37
N CYS A 222 10.20 -15.27 -0.64
CA CYS A 222 9.67 -13.92 -0.46
C CYS A 222 8.32 -13.92 0.28
N ALA A 223 7.44 -14.88 -0.05
CA ALA A 223 6.08 -14.99 0.47
C ALA A 223 6.00 -15.68 1.84
N TRP A 224 7.08 -16.29 2.30
CA TRP A 224 7.20 -17.09 3.54
C TRP A 224 6.38 -16.54 4.72
N ALA A 225 6.62 -15.29 5.11
CA ALA A 225 5.96 -14.70 6.26
C ALA A 225 4.73 -13.86 5.91
N GLU A 226 4.72 -13.19 4.74
CA GLU A 226 3.59 -12.34 4.34
C GLU A 226 2.35 -13.18 3.96
N HIS A 227 2.51 -14.20 3.12
CA HIS A 227 1.38 -14.99 2.60
C HIS A 227 1.04 -16.19 3.49
N PHE A 228 2.03 -16.74 4.21
CA PHE A 228 1.87 -17.97 4.99
C PHE A 228 2.04 -17.79 6.49
N ASN A 229 2.20 -16.54 6.97
CA ASN A 229 2.31 -16.20 8.40
C ASN A 229 3.42 -16.98 9.14
N LEU A 230 4.49 -17.38 8.45
CA LEU A 230 5.58 -18.16 9.06
C LEU A 230 6.60 -17.28 9.76
N ARG A 231 7.28 -17.86 10.76
CA ARG A 231 8.30 -17.17 11.54
C ARG A 231 9.54 -16.84 10.70
N LEU A 232 10.07 -15.63 10.86
CA LEU A 232 11.24 -15.15 10.11
C LEU A 232 12.57 -15.63 10.72
N ASP A 233 12.56 -16.15 11.95
CA ASP A 233 13.71 -16.77 12.60
C ASP A 233 13.75 -18.30 12.42
N SER A 234 12.90 -18.84 11.53
CA SER A 234 12.86 -20.27 11.24
C SER A 234 14.22 -20.78 10.73
N PRO A 235 14.76 -21.88 11.29
CA PRO A 235 15.95 -22.54 10.76
C PRO A 235 15.80 -22.98 9.30
N THR A 236 14.57 -23.26 8.84
CA THR A 236 14.26 -23.68 7.47
C THR A 236 14.71 -22.65 6.44
N LEU A 237 14.63 -21.34 6.77
CA LEU A 237 15.10 -20.26 5.88
C LEU A 237 16.61 -20.30 5.57
N LYS A 238 17.40 -21.08 6.33
CA LYS A 238 18.83 -21.30 6.09
C LYS A 238 19.11 -22.30 4.97
N ASN A 239 18.10 -23.05 4.52
CA ASN A 239 18.23 -23.95 3.37
C ASN A 239 18.62 -23.13 2.15
N GLU A 240 19.40 -23.74 1.25
CA GLU A 240 19.83 -23.07 0.00
C GLU A 240 18.63 -22.75 -0.91
N HIS A 241 17.64 -23.64 -0.94
CA HIS A 241 16.41 -23.50 -1.70
C HIS A 241 15.20 -23.59 -0.76
N ILE A 242 14.16 -22.81 -1.06
CA ILE A 242 12.86 -22.85 -0.38
C ILE A 242 11.76 -23.08 -1.41
N ASP A 243 10.91 -24.06 -1.20
CA ASP A 243 9.75 -24.29 -2.04
C ASP A 243 8.44 -24.48 -1.25
N GLU A 244 7.38 -24.83 -1.96
CA GLU A 244 6.07 -25.12 -1.38
C GLU A 244 6.10 -26.26 -0.36
N THR A 245 6.97 -27.26 -0.57
CA THR A 245 7.09 -28.41 0.34
C THR A 245 7.66 -27.96 1.67
N ASP A 246 8.65 -27.07 1.65
CA ASP A 246 9.22 -26.50 2.87
C ASP A 246 8.19 -25.67 3.64
N ILE A 247 7.42 -24.84 2.95
CA ILE A 247 6.32 -24.07 3.58
C ILE A 247 5.27 -25.01 4.18
N SER A 248 4.82 -26.01 3.42
CA SER A 248 3.81 -26.97 3.88
C SER A 248 4.30 -27.75 5.11
N ARG A 249 5.58 -28.15 5.12
CA ARG A 249 6.22 -28.83 6.24
C ARG A 249 6.32 -27.92 7.46
N GLU A 250 6.74 -26.66 7.28
CA GLU A 250 6.84 -25.68 8.35
C GLU A 250 5.47 -25.46 9.02
N ILE A 251 4.41 -25.23 8.22
CA ILE A 251 3.04 -25.08 8.73
C ILE A 251 2.61 -26.34 9.50
N ALA A 252 2.88 -27.54 8.96
CA ALA A 252 2.47 -28.78 9.59
C ALA A 252 3.23 -29.10 10.89
N THR A 253 4.45 -28.59 11.07
CA THR A 253 5.34 -28.95 12.20
C THR A 253 5.42 -27.87 13.27
N VAL A 254 5.48 -26.60 12.86
CA VAL A 254 5.64 -25.44 13.76
C VAL A 254 4.33 -24.67 13.91
N GLY A 255 3.46 -24.70 12.89
CA GLY A 255 2.23 -23.92 12.84
C GLY A 255 2.44 -22.51 12.29
N GLU A 256 1.32 -21.81 12.12
CA GLU A 256 1.32 -20.40 11.72
C GLU A 256 1.66 -19.49 12.92
N TYR A 257 2.20 -18.32 12.63
CA TYR A 257 2.53 -17.30 13.60
C TYR A 257 1.62 -16.08 13.39
N VAL A 258 2.19 -14.95 12.99
CA VAL A 258 1.45 -13.75 12.62
C VAL A 258 2.03 -13.19 11.33
N HIS A 259 1.24 -12.36 10.67
CA HIS A 259 1.66 -11.68 9.45
C HIS A 259 2.80 -10.68 9.75
N GLU A 260 3.68 -10.47 8.77
CA GLU A 260 4.84 -9.57 8.86
C GLU A 260 4.70 -8.31 8.02
N ARG A 261 5.43 -7.23 8.38
CA ARG A 261 5.51 -6.04 7.55
C ARG A 261 6.71 -6.04 6.60
N GLY A 262 6.43 -6.15 5.31
CA GLY A 262 7.42 -6.13 4.24
C GLY A 262 8.50 -5.05 4.41
N VAL A 263 9.72 -5.48 4.75
CA VAL A 263 10.85 -4.59 5.08
C VAL A 263 11.29 -3.77 3.88
N CYS A 264 11.13 -4.29 2.66
CA CYS A 264 11.44 -3.56 1.43
C CYS A 264 10.62 -2.27 1.30
N GLN A 265 9.35 -2.24 1.72
CA GLN A 265 8.54 -1.01 1.72
C GLN A 265 9.09 0.06 2.68
N LYS A 266 9.80 -0.37 3.72
CA LYS A 266 10.39 0.52 4.71
C LYS A 266 11.67 1.18 4.21
N VAL A 267 12.55 0.40 3.61
CA VAL A 267 13.94 0.79 3.32
C VAL A 267 14.20 1.21 1.88
N CYS A 268 13.32 0.90 0.92
CA CYS A 268 13.51 1.27 -0.49
C CYS A 268 13.16 2.75 -0.77
N LEU A 269 13.59 3.69 0.08
CA LEU A 269 13.32 5.11 -0.12
C LEU A 269 14.24 5.69 -1.21
N PRO A 270 13.69 6.49 -2.15
CA PRO A 270 14.52 7.22 -3.11
C PRO A 270 15.40 8.25 -2.39
N PRO A 271 16.56 8.63 -2.95
CA PRO A 271 17.56 9.45 -2.26
C PRO A 271 17.01 10.72 -1.62
N HIS A 272 16.11 11.44 -2.32
CA HIS A 272 15.53 12.69 -1.85
C HIS A 272 14.46 12.54 -0.76
N LEU A 273 14.07 11.31 -0.40
CA LEU A 273 13.15 11.02 0.70
C LEU A 273 13.84 10.41 1.92
N ARG A 274 15.15 10.15 1.86
CA ARG A 274 15.91 9.56 2.98
C ARG A 274 16.19 10.62 4.05
N THR A 275 16.13 10.20 5.31
CA THR A 275 16.52 11.03 6.45
C THR A 275 17.24 10.21 7.51
N GLY A 276 18.18 10.84 8.20
CA GLY A 276 18.82 10.30 9.40
C GLY A 276 18.08 10.63 10.69
N GLU A 277 17.01 11.44 10.62
CA GLU A 277 16.26 11.88 11.78
C GLU A 277 15.51 10.72 12.46
N PRO A 278 15.45 10.69 13.82
CA PRO A 278 14.71 9.68 14.55
C PRO A 278 13.21 9.68 14.21
N SER A 279 12.67 8.49 13.95
CA SER A 279 11.23 8.31 13.75
C SER A 279 10.47 8.44 15.08
N PHE A 280 9.59 9.43 15.22
CA PHE A 280 8.77 9.69 16.41
C PHE A 280 9.57 9.84 17.73
N GLY A 281 10.78 10.41 17.66
CA GLY A 281 11.65 10.60 18.83
C GLY A 281 12.21 9.29 19.37
N ARG A 282 12.33 8.26 18.51
CA ARG A 282 12.86 6.94 18.87
C ARG A 282 14.26 6.81 18.29
N ASP A 283 15.28 7.18 19.06
CA ASP A 283 16.68 7.26 18.59
C ASP A 283 17.26 5.92 18.08
N HIS A 284 16.68 4.80 18.53
CA HIS A 284 17.06 3.46 18.10
C HIS A 284 16.43 3.05 16.76
N LYS A 285 15.49 3.85 16.21
CA LYS A 285 14.70 3.50 15.03
C LYS A 285 15.21 4.21 13.81
N ARG A 286 15.75 3.42 12.89
CA ARG A 286 16.55 3.89 11.75
C ARG A 286 15.80 3.96 10.43
N ILE A 287 14.50 3.67 10.45
CA ILE A 287 13.66 3.74 9.26
C ILE A 287 12.73 4.94 9.39
N ALA A 288 13.11 6.03 8.75
CA ALA A 288 12.33 7.26 8.66
C ALA A 288 12.35 7.77 7.22
N MET A 289 11.25 8.42 6.81
CA MET A 289 11.16 9.16 5.55
C MET A 289 11.09 10.66 5.84
N LEU A 290 11.65 11.48 4.95
CA LEU A 290 11.40 12.92 4.95
C LEU A 290 9.90 13.17 4.80
N LYS A 291 9.29 13.69 5.87
CA LYS A 291 7.84 13.91 5.92
C LYS A 291 7.45 15.04 4.99
N MET A 292 6.65 14.72 3.98
CA MET A 292 6.02 15.74 3.14
C MET A 292 4.81 16.31 3.89
N SER A 293 4.97 17.50 4.48
CA SER A 293 3.81 18.22 5.01
C SER A 293 2.99 18.80 3.85
N ARG A 294 1.84 18.18 3.56
CA ARG A 294 1.06 18.45 2.35
C ARG A 294 0.17 19.69 2.42
N ARG A 295 -0.12 20.17 3.64
CA ARG A 295 -1.17 21.19 3.86
C ARG A 295 -0.73 22.39 4.69
N TYR A 296 0.27 22.22 5.55
CA TYR A 296 0.77 23.30 6.42
C TYR A 296 2.29 23.33 6.39
N PRO A 297 2.94 24.51 6.37
CA PRO A 297 4.39 24.59 6.45
C PRO A 297 4.94 23.88 7.71
N ALA A 298 6.07 23.19 7.58
CA ALA A 298 6.68 22.47 8.71
C ALA A 298 7.20 23.42 9.81
N ASN A 299 7.50 24.68 9.45
CA ASN A 299 8.02 25.73 10.32
C ASN A 299 6.91 26.63 10.90
N MET A 300 5.65 26.19 10.89
CA MET A 300 4.56 26.96 11.49
C MET A 300 4.81 27.17 12.99
N PRO A 301 4.71 28.41 13.52
CA PRO A 301 4.93 28.68 14.94
C PRO A 301 3.83 28.09 15.82
N THR A 302 2.66 27.77 15.25
CA THR A 302 1.55 27.10 15.93
C THR A 302 0.83 26.14 14.99
N TYR A 303 0.23 25.07 15.54
CA TYR A 303 -0.63 24.14 14.80
C TYR A 303 -2.12 24.50 14.85
N LYS A 304 -2.46 25.78 15.12
CA LYS A 304 -3.85 26.23 15.27
C LYS A 304 -4.72 25.85 14.07
N LYS A 305 -4.25 26.14 12.86
CA LYS A 305 -5.03 25.85 11.63
C LYS A 305 -5.24 24.36 11.41
N LEU A 306 -4.21 23.55 11.63
CA LEU A 306 -4.30 22.09 11.53
C LEU A 306 -5.35 21.55 12.51
N ARG A 307 -5.30 21.99 13.77
CA ARG A 307 -6.28 21.63 14.80
C ARG A 307 -7.70 22.01 14.36
N ASP A 308 -7.90 23.26 13.97
CA ASP A 308 -9.22 23.79 13.63
C ASP A 308 -9.81 23.05 12.40
N ASP A 309 -8.98 22.72 11.40
CA ASP A 309 -9.40 21.95 10.23
C ASP A 309 -9.75 20.50 10.55
N LEU A 310 -9.00 19.84 11.43
CA LEU A 310 -9.28 18.48 11.87
C LEU A 310 -10.59 18.40 12.66
N ILE A 311 -10.79 19.33 13.59
CA ILE A 311 -12.02 19.42 14.38
C ILE A 311 -13.21 19.71 13.46
N ALA A 312 -13.10 20.71 12.58
CA ALA A 312 -14.16 21.05 11.64
C ALA A 312 -14.50 19.88 10.71
N ARG A 313 -13.49 19.12 10.25
CA ARG A 313 -13.73 17.93 9.42
C ARG A 313 -14.43 16.83 10.20
N ALA A 314 -14.01 16.55 11.44
CA ALA A 314 -14.64 15.54 12.28
C ALA A 314 -16.11 15.87 12.55
N VAL A 315 -16.42 17.12 12.92
CA VAL A 315 -17.80 17.60 13.11
C VAL A 315 -18.60 17.47 11.82
N GLY A 316 -18.03 17.86 10.66
CA GLY A 316 -18.68 17.68 9.36
C GLY A 316 -18.88 16.22 8.94
N LEU A 317 -18.19 15.27 9.58
CA LEU A 317 -18.39 13.82 9.42
C LEU A 317 -19.33 13.23 10.48
N GLY A 318 -19.91 14.06 11.35
CA GLY A 318 -20.88 13.66 12.36
C GLY A 318 -20.28 13.38 13.75
N ALA A 319 -19.05 13.82 14.05
CA ALA A 319 -18.55 13.73 15.42
C ALA A 319 -19.22 14.79 16.30
N GLU A 320 -19.81 14.41 17.44
CA GLU A 320 -20.41 15.34 18.41
C GLU A 320 -19.35 15.95 19.31
N ILE A 321 -18.28 15.20 19.58
CA ILE A 321 -17.10 15.71 20.29
C ILE A 321 -15.90 15.58 19.37
N ALA A 322 -15.22 16.70 19.13
CA ALA A 322 -13.94 16.73 18.45
C ALA A 322 -13.03 17.69 19.21
N ALA A 323 -11.97 17.16 19.83
CA ALA A 323 -11.10 17.92 20.71
C ALA A 323 -9.62 17.60 20.46
N ALA A 324 -8.77 18.58 20.76
CA ALA A 324 -7.32 18.43 20.76
C ALA A 324 -6.77 18.96 22.09
N ALA A 325 -5.94 18.17 22.76
CA ALA A 325 -5.33 18.54 24.03
C ALA A 325 -3.85 18.13 24.07
N PRO A 326 -3.01 18.80 24.88
CA PRO A 326 -1.66 18.32 25.17
C PRO A 326 -1.70 16.89 25.72
N LEU A 327 -0.71 16.07 25.34
CA LEU A 327 -0.51 14.76 25.95
C LEU A 327 0.04 14.94 27.37
N ASP A 328 -0.70 14.51 28.38
CA ASP A 328 -0.23 14.49 29.78
C ASP A 328 0.67 13.27 30.00
N GLY A 329 1.98 13.48 29.90
CA GLY A 329 3.00 12.45 30.08
C GLY A 329 3.11 11.89 31.50
N GLU A 330 2.62 12.61 32.51
CA GLU A 330 2.64 12.15 33.92
C GLU A 330 1.46 11.22 34.24
N SER A 331 0.39 11.30 33.44
CA SER A 331 -0.72 10.36 33.54
C SER A 331 -0.27 8.92 33.21
N LYS A 332 -0.90 7.93 33.86
CA LYS A 332 -0.65 6.50 33.59
C LYS A 332 -0.71 6.16 32.09
N PHE A 333 -1.69 6.72 31.38
CA PHE A 333 -1.91 6.45 29.95
C PHE A 333 -0.94 7.23 29.06
N GLY A 334 -0.68 8.50 29.37
CA GLY A 334 0.29 9.27 28.61
C GLY A 334 1.72 8.75 28.75
N ALA A 335 2.12 8.32 29.96
CA ALA A 335 3.38 7.61 30.16
C ALA A 335 3.47 6.32 29.33
N ALA A 336 2.37 5.58 29.17
CA ALA A 336 2.34 4.38 28.33
C ALA A 336 2.51 4.70 26.84
N VAL A 337 1.86 5.75 26.35
CA VAL A 337 2.00 6.26 24.97
C VAL A 337 3.44 6.71 24.70
N LEU A 338 4.02 7.49 25.61
CA LEU A 338 5.39 8.03 25.47
C LEU A 338 6.46 6.93 25.50
N ARG A 339 6.23 5.81 26.19
CA ARG A 339 7.14 4.65 26.11
C ARG A 339 7.22 4.07 24.69
N GLN A 340 6.15 4.15 23.91
CA GLN A 340 6.13 3.62 22.54
C GLN A 340 6.54 4.66 21.49
N ALA A 341 6.21 5.93 21.73
CA ALA A 341 6.52 7.06 20.84
C ALA A 341 6.81 8.34 21.65
N PRO A 342 8.06 8.55 22.07
CA PRO A 342 8.44 9.68 22.93
C PRO A 342 8.20 11.06 22.29
N GLY A 343 8.14 11.14 20.96
CA GLY A 343 7.92 12.38 20.23
C GLY A 343 6.46 12.86 20.19
N LEU A 344 5.50 12.11 20.75
CA LEU A 344 4.09 12.51 20.76
C LEU A 344 3.84 13.63 21.77
N LYS A 345 3.01 14.61 21.37
CA LYS A 345 2.76 15.84 22.15
C LYS A 345 1.29 16.20 22.32
N THR A 346 0.42 15.62 21.50
CA THR A 346 -0.98 16.04 21.38
C THR A 346 -1.85 14.81 21.21
N ILE A 347 -2.99 14.80 21.89
CA ILE A 347 -4.06 13.83 21.71
C ILE A 347 -5.15 14.51 20.88
N LEU A 348 -5.66 13.79 19.89
CA LEU A 348 -6.90 14.11 19.20
C LEU A 348 -7.95 13.11 19.63
N ALA A 349 -9.11 13.60 20.05
CA ALA A 349 -10.24 12.78 20.47
C ALA A 349 -11.46 13.11 19.64
N PHE A 350 -12.11 12.08 19.12
CA PHE A 350 -13.36 12.17 18.37
C PHE A 350 -14.37 11.22 19.00
N ALA A 351 -15.57 11.69 19.30
CA ALA A 351 -16.69 10.87 19.74
C ALA A 351 -17.81 10.99 18.71
N PHE A 352 -18.43 9.85 18.41
CA PHE A 352 -19.59 9.70 17.55
C PHE A 352 -20.71 9.07 18.37
N GLN A 353 -21.90 9.65 18.32
CA GLN A 353 -23.09 9.12 18.95
C GLN A 353 -23.54 7.94 18.10
N VAL A 354 -23.62 6.78 18.72
CA VAL A 354 -24.24 5.63 18.06
C VAL A 354 -25.75 5.76 18.26
N PRO A 355 -26.55 5.79 17.17
CA PRO A 355 -28.01 5.81 17.29
C PRO A 355 -28.51 4.57 18.04
N ASP A 356 -29.57 4.71 18.85
CA ASP A 356 -30.13 3.62 19.64
C ASP A 356 -30.56 2.43 18.76
N GLU A 357 -31.01 2.71 17.54
CA GLU A 357 -31.40 1.71 16.54
C GLU A 357 -30.22 0.83 16.13
N ALA A 358 -29.01 1.40 16.04
CA ALA A 358 -27.80 0.66 15.69
C ALA A 358 -27.32 -0.24 16.85
N LEU A 359 -27.62 0.12 18.10
CA LEU A 359 -27.34 -0.72 19.26
C LEU A 359 -28.22 -1.98 19.28
N ALA A 360 -29.44 -1.89 18.75
CA ALA A 360 -30.44 -2.96 18.73
C ALA A 360 -30.30 -3.96 17.56
N LEU A 361 -29.39 -3.76 16.61
CA LEU A 361 -29.24 -4.64 15.44
C LEU A 361 -28.75 -6.06 15.81
N PRO A 362 -29.18 -7.14 15.12
CA PRO A 362 -28.70 -8.50 15.40
C PRO A 362 -27.20 -8.70 15.11
N GLU A 363 -26.51 -9.58 15.84
CA GLU A 363 -25.06 -9.84 15.67
C GLU A 363 -24.66 -10.38 14.28
N ASN A 364 -25.57 -11.04 13.57
CA ASN A 364 -25.28 -11.70 12.30
C ASN A 364 -25.35 -10.78 11.07
N ASP A 365 -25.57 -9.47 11.24
CA ASP A 365 -25.65 -8.54 10.11
C ASP A 365 -24.25 -8.06 9.71
N SER A 366 -23.52 -8.97 9.03
CA SER A 366 -22.09 -8.88 8.70
C SER A 366 -21.65 -7.62 7.94
N TYR A 367 -22.57 -6.88 7.32
CA TYR A 367 -22.27 -5.64 6.59
C TYR A 367 -22.49 -4.35 7.40
N GLN A 368 -23.28 -4.39 8.47
CA GLN A 368 -23.59 -3.21 9.31
C GLN A 368 -22.95 -3.24 10.70
N ALA A 369 -22.65 -4.44 11.22
CA ALA A 369 -22.06 -4.62 12.54
C ALA A 369 -20.57 -4.21 12.63
N SER A 370 -19.89 -3.87 11.52
CA SER A 370 -18.44 -3.68 11.55
C SER A 370 -17.97 -2.30 12.03
N PRO A 371 -18.48 -1.12 11.59
CA PRO A 371 -17.88 0.15 12.02
C PRO A 371 -18.37 0.62 13.39
N TYR A 372 -19.70 0.66 13.59
CA TYR A 372 -20.31 1.17 14.82
C TYR A 372 -20.06 0.24 16.00
N ARG A 373 -20.16 -1.07 15.78
CA ARG A 373 -19.96 -2.06 16.83
C ARG A 373 -18.49 -2.38 17.11
N TYR A 374 -17.57 -2.17 16.17
CA TYR A 374 -16.12 -2.20 16.49
C TYR A 374 -15.77 -1.17 17.57
N ALA A 375 -16.29 0.06 17.47
CA ALA A 375 -16.08 1.09 18.49
C ALA A 375 -16.76 0.78 19.84
N LEU A 376 -17.87 0.02 19.84
CA LEU A 376 -18.63 -0.33 21.05
C LEU A 376 -18.09 -1.57 21.78
N HIS A 377 -17.63 -2.59 21.05
CA HIS A 377 -17.21 -3.88 21.63
C HIS A 377 -15.71 -3.97 21.88
N ASN A 378 -14.89 -3.38 21.01
CA ASN A 378 -13.47 -3.23 21.29
C ASN A 378 -13.31 -1.93 22.05
N LYS A 379 -13.42 -2.00 23.38
CA LYS A 379 -12.86 -0.94 24.24
C LYS A 379 -11.45 -0.68 23.73
N MET A 380 -11.21 0.48 23.12
CA MET A 380 -9.85 0.89 22.76
C MET A 380 -9.05 0.87 24.07
N HIS A 381 -8.17 -0.13 24.20
CA HIS A 381 -7.29 -0.32 25.34
C HIS A 381 -6.10 0.62 25.27
#